data_AF-A0A2W6ABG7-F1
#
_entry.id   AF-A0A2W6ABG7-F1
#
_cell.length_a   1.000
_cell.length_b   1.000
_cell.length_c   1.000
_cell.angle_alpha   90.00
_cell.angle_beta   90.00
_cell.angle_gamma   90.00
#
_symmetry.space_group_name_H-M   'P 1'
#
loop_
_entity.id
_entity.type
_entity.pdbx_description
1 polymer ?
#
loop_
_entity_poly.entity_id
_entity_poly.type
_entity_poly.pdbx_seq_one_letter_code
_entity_poly.pdbx_strand_id
1 'polypeptide(L)'
;MSEFRLIAIAFGGILGLSTVEVAAQAGDIAYCIGYANAAVNHSQVARAFDGCQHFIRDLPARWSLNYIDHFRACLPRFGSGRTALEEQARIADLTECIRGQ
;
A
#
# COMPACT_ATOMS: atom_id res chain seq x y z
N MET A 1 -0.01 49.40 -49.27
CA MET A 1 1.25 48.72 -48.96
C MET A 1 1.08 48.11 -47.57
N SER A 2 0.49 46.92 -47.49
CA SER A 2 1.18 45.60 -47.36
C SER A 2 2.22 45.61 -46.24
N GLU A 3 1.92 44.96 -45.11
CA GLU A 3 2.55 43.71 -44.63
C GLU A 3 3.91 43.98 -43.98
N PHE A 4 4.13 43.70 -42.69
CA PHE A 4 4.47 42.37 -42.19
C PHE A 4 3.96 42.14 -40.75
N ARG A 5 3.36 40.97 -40.57
CA ARG A 5 2.96 40.38 -39.29
C ARG A 5 4.20 39.91 -38.53
N LEU A 6 4.29 40.23 -37.24
CA LEU A 6 5.04 39.46 -36.26
C LEU A 6 4.08 39.10 -35.12
N ILE A 7 3.25 38.09 -35.39
CA ILE A 7 2.52 37.37 -34.36
C ILE A 7 3.60 36.54 -33.63
N ALA A 8 4.01 37.01 -32.46
CA ALA A 8 4.81 36.21 -31.54
C ALA A 8 3.91 35.08 -31.01
N ILE A 9 3.97 33.95 -31.71
CA ILE A 9 3.43 32.66 -31.26
C ILE A 9 4.28 32.24 -30.06
N ALA A 10 3.82 32.58 -28.86
CA ALA A 10 4.36 32.07 -27.61
C ALA A 10 3.92 30.60 -27.46
N PHE A 11 4.71 29.68 -28.03
CA PHE A 11 4.64 28.25 -27.75
C PHE A 11 5.88 27.84 -26.97
N GLY A 12 5.66 27.11 -25.87
CA GLY A 12 6.67 26.31 -25.18
C GLY A 12 7.19 26.95 -23.90
N GLY A 13 6.93 26.44 -22.70
CA GLY A 13 6.31 25.18 -22.38
C GLY A 13 5.88 25.15 -20.91
N ILE A 14 4.88 24.32 -20.66
CA ILE A 14 4.42 23.91 -19.35
C ILE A 14 5.59 23.18 -18.66
N LEU A 15 6.38 23.91 -17.86
CA LEU A 15 7.40 23.35 -16.98
C LEU A 15 6.97 23.61 -15.54
N GLY A 16 6.03 22.81 -15.03
CA GLY A 16 5.55 23.00 -13.66
C GLY A 16 4.74 21.90 -13.02
N LEU A 17 4.57 20.72 -13.65
CA LEU A 17 3.71 19.65 -13.09
C LEU A 17 4.44 18.33 -12.78
N SER A 18 5.70 18.16 -13.18
CA SER A 18 6.37 16.86 -13.15
C SER A 18 7.13 16.52 -11.86
N THR A 19 7.22 17.41 -10.86
CA THR A 19 7.93 17.10 -9.60
C THR A 19 7.03 16.55 -8.50
N VAL A 20 5.71 16.76 -8.57
CA VAL A 20 4.77 16.35 -7.51
C VAL A 20 4.37 14.88 -7.64
N GLU A 21 4.22 14.39 -8.87
CA GLU A 21 3.77 13.01 -9.14
C GLU A 21 4.80 11.97 -8.69
N VAL A 22 6.10 12.26 -8.84
CA VAL A 22 7.18 11.34 -8.46
C VAL A 22 7.32 11.23 -6.94
N ALA A 23 7.12 12.33 -6.21
CA ALA A 23 7.18 12.34 -4.76
C ALA A 23 5.99 11.62 -4.12
N ALA A 24 4.78 11.78 -4.69
CA ALA A 24 3.60 11.02 -4.29
C ALA A 24 3.85 9.51 -4.48
N GLN A 25 4.27 9.10 -5.68
CA GLN A 25 4.47 7.68 -5.97
C GLN A 25 5.55 7.00 -5.11
N ALA A 26 6.60 7.73 -4.72
CA ALA A 26 7.60 7.21 -3.78
C ALA A 26 7.03 6.98 -2.36
N GLY A 27 6.17 7.88 -1.88
CA GLY A 27 5.47 7.73 -0.61
C GLY A 27 4.51 6.54 -0.60
N ASP A 28 3.78 6.35 -1.70
CA ASP A 28 2.85 5.24 -1.89
C ASP A 28 3.56 3.88 -1.81
N ILE A 29 4.70 3.76 -2.50
CA ILE A 29 5.52 2.55 -2.52
C ILE A 29 6.09 2.26 -1.12
N ALA A 30 6.68 3.26 -0.47
CA ALA A 30 7.28 3.08 0.85
C ALA A 30 6.25 2.61 1.90
N TYR A 31 5.05 3.19 1.87
CA TYR A 31 3.96 2.77 2.74
C TYR A 31 3.55 1.32 2.47
N CYS A 32 3.34 0.95 1.21
CA CYS A 32 2.92 -0.41 0.87
C CYS A 32 3.99 -1.47 1.15
N ILE A 33 5.28 -1.12 1.09
CA ILE A 33 6.37 -1.97 1.57
C ILE A 33 6.22 -2.23 3.08
N GLY A 34 5.95 -1.18 3.87
CA GLY A 34 5.72 -1.28 5.31
C GLY A 34 4.54 -2.20 5.64
N TYR A 35 3.39 -1.96 5.01
CA TYR A 35 2.19 -2.80 5.17
C TYR A 35 2.46 -4.26 4.83
N ALA A 36 3.13 -4.54 3.70
CA ALA A 36 3.39 -5.90 3.27
C ALA A 36 4.32 -6.65 4.24
N ASN A 37 5.34 -5.99 4.77
CA ASN A 37 6.20 -6.57 5.81
C ASN A 37 5.42 -6.86 7.10
N ALA A 38 4.58 -5.92 7.55
CA ALA A 38 3.75 -6.12 8.72
C ALA A 38 2.78 -7.29 8.55
N ALA A 39 2.12 -7.40 7.39
CA ALA A 39 1.20 -8.50 7.08
C ALA A 39 1.91 -9.87 7.12
N VAL A 40 3.12 -9.98 6.56
CA VAL A 40 3.94 -11.20 6.63
C VAL A 40 4.33 -11.52 8.08
N ASN A 41 4.78 -10.52 8.85
CA ASN A 41 5.13 -10.70 10.25
C ASN A 41 3.92 -11.20 11.07
N HIS A 42 2.75 -10.60 10.90
CA HIS A 42 1.51 -11.06 11.53
C HIS A 42 1.16 -12.51 11.14
N SER A 43 1.35 -12.88 9.87
CA SER A 43 1.18 -14.27 9.41
C SER A 43 2.19 -15.24 10.04
N GLN A 44 3.42 -14.81 10.32
CA GLN A 44 4.41 -15.62 11.02
C GLN A 44 4.03 -15.79 12.50
N VAL A 45 3.57 -14.72 13.15
CA VAL A 45 3.06 -14.79 14.53
C VAL A 45 1.88 -15.77 14.61
N ALA A 46 0.89 -15.68 13.72
CA ALA A 46 -0.24 -16.63 13.71
C ALA A 46 0.20 -18.11 13.58
N ARG A 47 1.33 -18.38 12.92
CA ARG A 47 1.91 -19.72 12.77
C ARG A 47 2.68 -20.18 14.00
N ALA A 48 3.24 -19.26 14.77
CA ALA A 48 4.02 -19.55 15.97
C ALA A 48 3.15 -19.97 17.16
N PHE A 49 1.85 -19.67 17.12
CA PHE A 49 0.90 -19.98 18.18
C PHE A 49 -0.15 -20.99 17.69
N ASP A 50 -0.17 -22.19 18.26
CA ASP A 50 -1.04 -23.27 17.80
C ASP A 50 -2.52 -22.91 17.85
N GLY A 51 -2.96 -22.16 18.86
CA GLY A 51 -4.34 -21.65 18.96
C GLY A 51 -4.73 -20.72 17.80
N CYS A 52 -3.77 -20.08 17.14
CA CYS A 52 -3.99 -19.12 16.05
C CYS A 52 -3.91 -19.73 14.65
N GLN A 53 -3.59 -21.01 14.52
CA GLN A 53 -3.49 -21.65 13.20
C GLN A 53 -4.80 -21.64 12.41
N HIS A 54 -5.94 -21.48 13.08
CA HIS A 54 -7.24 -21.35 12.43
C HIS A 54 -7.29 -20.19 11.43
N PHE A 55 -6.62 -19.07 11.72
CA PHE A 55 -6.53 -17.94 10.80
C PHE A 55 -5.94 -18.32 9.43
N ILE A 56 -4.93 -19.19 9.43
CA ILE A 56 -4.25 -19.64 8.21
C ILE A 56 -5.16 -20.59 7.41
N ARG A 57 -5.89 -21.45 8.11
CA ARG A 57 -6.80 -22.43 7.49
C ARG A 57 -8.04 -21.75 6.92
N ASP A 58 -8.63 -20.83 7.67
CA ASP A 58 -9.95 -20.26 7.37
C ASP A 58 -9.85 -19.04 6.43
N LEU A 59 -8.76 -18.27 6.52
CA LEU A 59 -8.51 -17.08 5.70
C LEU A 59 -7.10 -17.09 5.07
N PRO A 60 -6.75 -18.09 4.23
CA PRO A 60 -5.39 -18.32 3.78
C PRO A 60 -4.78 -17.16 2.99
N ALA A 61 -5.58 -16.45 2.19
CA ALA A 61 -5.09 -15.29 1.41
C ALA A 61 -4.71 -14.12 2.33
N ARG A 62 -5.51 -13.85 3.36
CA ARG A 62 -5.23 -12.82 4.37
C ARG A 62 -3.98 -13.18 5.17
N TRP A 63 -3.84 -14.43 5.61
CA TRP A 63 -2.72 -14.91 6.43
C TRP A 63 -1.61 -15.61 5.63
N SER A 64 -1.48 -15.21 4.36
CA SER A 64 -0.41 -15.65 3.47
C SER A 64 0.94 -15.09 3.92
N LEU A 65 2.02 -15.83 3.64
CA LEU A 65 3.40 -15.37 3.80
C LEU A 65 3.94 -14.70 2.52
N ASN A 66 3.12 -14.57 1.48
CA ASN A 66 3.53 -13.97 0.23
C ASN A 66 3.54 -12.44 0.33
N TYR A 67 4.73 -11.87 0.52
CA TYR A 67 4.95 -10.44 0.54
C TYR A 67 4.39 -9.71 -0.70
N ILE A 68 4.57 -10.30 -1.89
CA ILE A 68 4.16 -9.67 -3.15
C ILE A 68 2.63 -9.55 -3.24
N ASP A 69 1.90 -10.52 -2.71
CA ASP A 69 0.43 -10.46 -2.68
C ASP A 69 -0.05 -9.31 -1.78
N HIS A 70 0.54 -9.15 -0.60
CA HIS A 70 0.21 -8.05 0.31
C HIS A 70 0.58 -6.67 -0.26
N PHE A 71 1.75 -6.58 -0.90
CA PHE A 71 2.19 -5.35 -1.56
C PHE A 71 1.24 -4.97 -2.70
N ARG A 72 0.89 -5.91 -3.58
CA ARG A 72 -0.06 -5.68 -4.69
C ARG A 72 -1.47 -5.40 -4.20
N ALA A 73 -1.88 -5.98 -3.07
CA ALA A 73 -3.15 -5.70 -2.43
C ALA A 73 -3.21 -4.27 -1.83
N CYS A 74 -2.07 -3.70 -1.43
CA CYS A 74 -1.98 -2.35 -0.89
C CYS A 74 -2.05 -1.27 -1.97
N LEU A 75 -1.33 -1.44 -3.09
CA LEU A 75 -1.22 -0.42 -4.15
C LEU A 75 -2.56 0.23 -4.56
N PRO A 76 -3.63 -0.51 -4.92
CA PRO A 76 -4.89 0.10 -5.32
C PRO A 76 -5.71 0.69 -4.15
N ARG A 77 -5.25 0.51 -2.91
CA ARG A 77 -5.92 0.97 -1.68
C ARG A 77 -5.11 2.03 -0.94
N PHE A 78 -3.96 2.43 -1.46
CA PHE A 78 -3.14 3.48 -0.86
C PHE A 78 -3.96 4.77 -0.67
N GLY A 79 -3.71 5.49 0.43
CA GLY A 79 -4.41 6.72 0.77
C GLY A 79 -5.88 6.56 1.21
N SER A 80 -6.49 5.37 1.04
CA SER A 80 -7.89 5.13 1.43
C SER A 80 -8.10 4.82 2.92
N GLY A 81 -7.00 4.61 3.67
CA GLY A 81 -7.04 4.15 5.08
C GLY A 81 -7.41 2.67 5.26
N ARG A 82 -7.85 1.97 4.21
CA ARG A 82 -8.31 0.57 4.30
C ARG A 82 -7.23 -0.42 4.72
N THR A 83 -5.99 -0.23 4.28
CA THR A 83 -4.84 -1.07 4.66
C THR A 83 -4.47 -0.89 6.12
N ALA A 84 -4.56 0.34 6.65
CA ALA A 84 -4.34 0.61 8.07
C ALA A 84 -5.43 -0.05 8.94
N LEU A 85 -6.70 0.00 8.51
CA LEU A 85 -7.79 -0.69 9.20
C LEU A 85 -7.63 -2.22 9.16
N GLU A 86 -7.19 -2.77 8.03
CA GLU A 86 -6.92 -4.21 7.93
C GLU A 86 -5.78 -4.61 8.85
N GLU A 87 -4.69 -3.84 8.90
CA GLU A 87 -3.55 -4.12 9.76
C GLU A 87 -3.97 -4.11 11.24
N GLN A 88 -4.76 -3.12 11.67
CA GLN A 88 -5.33 -3.07 13.01
C GLN A 88 -6.21 -4.29 13.32
N ALA A 89 -7.03 -4.73 12.35
CA ALA A 89 -7.84 -5.93 12.52
C ALA A 89 -6.98 -7.20 12.70
N ARG A 90 -5.85 -7.33 11.99
CA ARG A 90 -4.92 -8.46 12.20
C ARG A 90 -4.33 -8.43 13.61
N ILE A 91 -3.95 -7.26 14.08
CA ILE A 91 -3.36 -7.09 15.42
C ILE A 91 -4.39 -7.46 16.50
N ALA A 92 -5.65 -7.02 16.33
CA ALA A 92 -6.74 -7.38 17.23
C ALA A 92 -6.98 -8.90 17.25
N ASP A 93 -7.12 -9.52 16.08
CA ASP A 93 -7.30 -10.97 15.92
C ASP A 93 -6.18 -11.77 16.60
N LEU A 94 -4.91 -11.38 16.37
CA LEU A 94 -3.75 -12.01 17.01
C LEU A 94 -3.76 -11.81 18.52
N THR A 95 -4.05 -10.60 18.99
CA THR A 95 -4.04 -10.27 20.42
C THR A 95 -5.09 -11.06 21.17
N GLU A 96 -6.29 -11.15 20.62
CA GLU A 96 -7.37 -11.96 21.18
C GLU A 96 -6.98 -13.44 21.23
N CYS A 97 -6.49 -13.97 20.10
CA CYS A 97 -6.11 -15.37 20.01
C CYS A 97 -4.94 -15.76 20.95
N ILE A 98 -3.93 -14.90 21.09
CA ILE A 98 -2.78 -15.15 21.97
C ILE A 98 -3.18 -15.05 23.44
N ARG A 99 -4.08 -14.14 23.82
CA ARG A 99 -4.57 -14.02 25.21
C ARG A 99 -5.48 -15.17 25.62
N GLY A 100 -6.13 -15.83 24.67
CA GLY A 100 -7.00 -16.99 24.91
C GLY A 100 -6.27 -18.33 25.02
N GLN A 101 -4.95 -18.36 24.82
CA GLN A 101 -4.09 -19.53 24.99
C GLN A 101 -3.48 -19.55 26.40
#